data_AF-A0A7V8XS00-F1
#
_entry.id   AF-A0A7V8XS00-F1
#
_cell.length_a   1.000
_cell.length_b   1.000
_cell.length_c   1.000
_cell.angle_alpha   90.00
_cell.angle_beta   90.00
_cell.angle_gamma   90.00
#
_symmetry.space_group_name_H-M   'P 1'
#
loop_
_entity.id
_entity.type
_entity.pdbx_description
1 polymer ?
#
loop_
_entity_poly.entity_id
_entity_poly.type
_entity_poly.pdbx_seq_one_letter_code
_entity_poly.pdbx_strand_id
1 'polypeptide(L)'
;MSDRKYRQRGYQDEPREPRHTPAAPPKKDYTPRGQPPIAPKTFSMPGFREIVRCKGCGYELTVATAWSTDGICVRCGVALHSCAQCAHFDSSAPFECQQTIPARISPKDARNECQFFQPRTTVERETKSTPSGGGISSAKQAFDDLFK
;
A
#
# COMPACT_ATOMS: atom_id res chain seq x y z
N MET A 1 -66.67 15.71 60.45
CA MET A 1 -65.90 16.92 60.84
C MET A 1 -64.46 16.49 61.06
N SER A 2 -63.45 16.95 60.36
CA SER A 2 -63.30 18.17 59.59
C SER A 2 -62.38 17.94 58.40
N ASP A 3 -62.88 18.42 57.26
CA ASP A 3 -62.19 18.69 56.02
C ASP A 3 -60.88 19.44 56.30
N ARG A 4 -59.74 18.75 56.22
CA ARG A 4 -58.43 19.39 56.36
C ARG A 4 -58.05 19.96 55.00
N LYS A 5 -58.40 21.24 54.79
CA LYS A 5 -58.25 22.09 53.59
C LYS A 5 -56.81 22.24 53.05
N TYR A 6 -55.81 21.54 53.60
CA TYR A 6 -54.45 21.54 53.05
C TYR A 6 -53.69 20.27 53.47
N ARG A 7 -53.64 19.26 52.60
CA ARG A 7 -52.72 18.11 52.70
C ARG A 7 -51.48 18.43 51.88
N GLN A 8 -50.46 19.04 52.49
CA GLN A 8 -49.16 19.17 51.82
C GLN A 8 -48.48 17.81 51.82
N ARG A 9 -48.13 17.31 50.62
CA ARG A 9 -47.23 16.17 50.46
C ARG A 9 -45.87 16.57 51.03
N GLY A 10 -45.43 15.88 52.07
CA GLY A 10 -44.12 16.10 52.66
C GLY A 10 -43.05 15.39 51.85
N TYR A 11 -41.81 15.90 51.89
CA TYR A 11 -40.61 15.31 51.27
C TYR A 11 -40.26 13.89 51.78
N GLN A 12 -41.09 13.32 52.65
CA GLN A 12 -40.96 11.97 53.22
C GLN A 12 -42.00 10.99 52.67
N ASP A 13 -42.96 11.44 51.85
CA ASP A 13 -44.06 10.61 51.33
C ASP A 13 -43.71 9.87 50.03
N GLU A 14 -42.52 10.10 49.45
CA GLU A 14 -42.06 9.35 48.26
C GLU A 14 -40.91 8.40 48.61
N PRO A 15 -41.01 7.09 48.30
CA PRO A 15 -39.88 6.19 48.39
C PRO A 15 -38.85 6.64 47.34
N ARG A 16 -37.66 7.00 47.80
CA ARG A 16 -36.53 7.35 46.94
C ARG A 16 -36.22 6.17 46.02
N GLU A 17 -36.46 6.32 44.72
CA GLU A 17 -36.09 5.31 43.74
C GLU A 17 -34.59 5.02 43.80
N PRO A 18 -34.16 3.75 43.75
CA PRO A 18 -32.75 3.41 43.72
C PRO A 18 -32.13 4.00 42.46
N ARG A 19 -31.11 4.84 42.65
CA ARG A 19 -30.35 5.46 41.56
C ARG A 19 -29.79 4.35 40.67
N HIS A 20 -30.28 4.25 39.43
CA HIS A 20 -29.74 3.32 38.44
C HIS A 20 -28.30 3.72 38.12
N THR A 21 -27.33 3.09 38.78
CA THR A 21 -25.91 3.24 38.45
C THR A 21 -25.65 2.45 37.16
N PRO A 22 -25.27 3.10 36.04
CA PRO A 22 -24.82 2.35 34.88
C PRO A 22 -23.58 1.53 35.27
N ALA A 23 -23.49 0.31 34.74
CA ALA A 23 -22.36 -0.57 34.98
C ALA A 23 -21.06 0.16 34.60
N ALA A 24 -20.06 0.08 35.48
CA ALA A 24 -18.75 0.66 35.23
C ALA A 24 -18.17 0.07 33.93
N PRO A 25 -17.59 0.88 33.03
CA PRO A 25 -16.92 0.36 31.85
C PRO A 25 -15.81 -0.62 32.28
N PRO A 26 -15.53 -1.67 31.47
CA PRO A 26 -14.48 -2.62 31.81
C PRO A 26 -13.18 -1.87 32.06
N LYS A 27 -12.57 -2.11 33.23
CA LYS A 27 -11.27 -1.55 33.58
C LYS A 27 -10.29 -2.07 32.54
N LYS A 28 -9.81 -1.18 31.66
CA LYS A 28 -8.69 -1.47 30.78
C LYS A 28 -7.51 -1.77 31.70
N ASP A 29 -6.90 -2.94 31.57
CA ASP A 29 -5.77 -3.34 32.39
C ASP A 29 -4.72 -2.22 32.36
N TYR A 30 -4.50 -1.63 33.53
CA TYR A 30 -3.60 -0.50 33.70
C TYR A 30 -2.18 -1.03 33.55
N THR A 31 -1.66 -1.03 32.31
CA THR A 31 -0.23 -1.15 32.10
C THR A 31 0.43 0.06 32.77
N PRO A 32 1.38 -0.12 33.71
CA PRO A 32 2.04 0.98 34.39
C PRO A 32 2.59 1.98 33.39
N ARG A 33 2.16 3.24 33.52
CA ARG A 33 2.60 4.37 32.70
C ARG A 33 4.12 4.50 32.84
N GLY A 34 4.87 4.06 31.83
CA GLY A 34 6.33 4.16 31.83
C GLY A 34 7.11 2.91 31.40
N GLN A 35 6.46 1.77 31.11
CA GLN A 35 7.17 0.67 30.45
C GLN A 35 7.40 0.98 28.96
N PRO A 36 8.65 0.95 28.45
CA PRO A 36 8.87 1.00 27.02
C PRO A 36 8.16 -0.18 26.36
N PRO A 37 7.61 -0.03 25.14
CA PRO A 37 6.94 -1.12 24.46
C PRO A 37 7.89 -2.32 24.37
N ILE A 38 7.38 -3.52 24.70
CA ILE A 38 8.12 -4.80 24.77
C ILE A 38 8.85 -5.10 23.45
N ALA A 39 8.37 -4.54 22.34
CA ALA A 39 9.01 -4.58 21.04
C ALA A 39 9.19 -3.16 20.48
N PRO A 40 10.29 -2.87 19.77
CA PRO A 40 10.44 -1.63 19.02
C PRO A 40 9.28 -1.49 18.02
N LYS A 41 8.72 -0.29 17.90
CA LYS A 41 7.72 0.01 16.86
C LYS A 41 8.38 -0.24 15.50
N THR A 42 7.96 -1.30 14.80
CA THR A 42 8.40 -1.54 13.43
C THR A 42 7.81 -0.44 12.55
N PHE A 43 8.64 0.48 12.08
CA PHE A 43 8.21 1.47 11.10
C PHE A 43 7.73 0.74 9.85
N SER A 44 6.56 1.10 9.34
CA SER A 44 6.06 0.59 8.06
C SER A 44 6.94 1.16 6.94
N MET A 45 7.99 0.42 6.59
CA MET A 45 8.81 0.73 5.43
C MET A 45 8.01 0.35 4.19
N PRO A 46 7.77 1.27 3.24
CA PRO A 46 7.10 0.94 1.99
C PRO A 46 7.92 -0.13 1.25
N GLY A 47 7.22 -1.10 0.67
CA GLY A 47 7.83 -2.17 -0.12
C GLY A 47 8.55 -1.63 -1.35
N PHE A 48 9.33 -2.48 -2.00
CA PHE A 48 9.91 -2.21 -3.31
C PHE A 48 9.30 -3.21 -4.29
N ARG A 49 8.91 -2.73 -5.48
CA ARG A 49 8.41 -3.58 -6.56
C ARG A 49 9.24 -3.38 -7.82
N GLU A 50 9.47 -4.48 -8.52
CA GLU A 50 10.09 -4.47 -9.83
C GLU A 50 9.04 -4.16 -10.89
N ILE A 51 9.35 -3.18 -11.74
CA ILE A 51 8.46 -2.72 -12.81
C ILE A 51 9.23 -2.73 -14.11
N VAL A 52 8.58 -3.14 -15.19
CA VAL A 52 9.08 -2.95 -16.55
C VAL A 52 8.29 -1.85 -17.22
N ARG A 53 8.94 -0.96 -17.97
CA ARG A 53 8.29 0.11 -18.72
C ARG A 53 8.58 0.02 -20.20
N CYS A 54 7.60 0.41 -21.02
CA CYS A 54 7.80 0.59 -22.44
C CYS A 54 8.76 1.77 -22.72
N LYS A 55 9.83 1.61 -23.50
CA LYS A 55 10.74 2.71 -23.83
C LYS A 55 10.10 3.75 -24.75
N GLY A 56 9.16 3.33 -25.60
CA GLY A 56 8.45 4.23 -26.52
C GLY A 56 7.41 5.10 -25.82
N CYS A 57 6.56 4.51 -24.96
CA CYS A 57 5.40 5.23 -24.38
C CYS A 57 5.37 5.30 -22.84
N GLY A 58 6.33 4.69 -22.14
CA GLY A 58 6.43 4.70 -20.68
C GLY A 58 5.40 3.83 -19.93
N TYR A 59 4.53 3.10 -20.63
CA TYR A 59 3.51 2.26 -20.01
C TYR A 59 4.12 1.15 -19.14
N GLU A 60 3.56 0.94 -17.94
CA GLU A 60 3.95 -0.14 -17.01
C GLU A 60 3.48 -1.49 -17.57
N LEU A 61 4.44 -2.33 -17.92
CA LEU A 61 4.23 -3.66 -18.48
C LEU A 61 4.30 -4.70 -17.38
N THR A 62 3.55 -5.79 -17.54
CA THR A 62 3.72 -6.95 -16.69
C THR A 62 5.03 -7.67 -17.04
N VAL A 63 5.64 -8.33 -16.05
CA VAL A 63 6.86 -9.12 -16.26
C VAL A 63 6.63 -10.18 -17.34
N ALA A 64 5.47 -10.84 -17.35
CA ALA A 64 5.14 -11.85 -18.37
C ALA A 64 5.14 -11.27 -19.80
N THR A 65 4.52 -10.10 -20.01
CA THR A 65 4.49 -9.47 -21.35
C THR A 65 5.86 -8.97 -21.77
N ALA A 66 6.67 -8.48 -20.83
CA ALA A 66 8.01 -7.96 -21.11
C ALA A 66 9.01 -9.05 -21.53
N TRP A 67 8.84 -10.28 -21.05
CA TRP A 67 9.70 -11.43 -21.39
C TRP A 67 9.24 -12.21 -22.63
N SER A 68 8.06 -11.89 -23.16
CA SER A 68 7.53 -12.54 -24.35
C SER A 68 8.28 -12.11 -25.60
N THR A 69 8.64 -13.08 -26.47
CA THR A 69 9.29 -12.83 -27.75
C THR A 69 8.39 -12.08 -28.74
N ASP A 70 7.11 -12.40 -28.71
CA ASP A 70 6.05 -11.75 -29.50
C ASP A 70 5.30 -10.69 -28.69
N GLY A 71 5.89 -10.26 -27.57
CA GLY A 71 5.32 -9.26 -26.70
C GLY A 71 5.18 -7.92 -27.41
N ILE A 72 3.96 -7.38 -27.44
CA ILE A 72 3.67 -6.05 -27.98
C ILE A 72 3.15 -5.16 -26.85
N CYS A 73 3.53 -3.89 -26.87
CA CYS A 73 2.98 -2.92 -25.93
C CYS A 73 1.49 -2.66 -26.22
N VAL A 74 0.64 -2.85 -25.22
CA VAL A 74 -0.81 -2.59 -25.31
C VAL A 74 -1.18 -1.14 -25.62
N ARG A 75 -0.28 -0.17 -25.36
CA ARG A 75 -0.56 1.26 -25.50
C ARG A 75 -0.06 1.84 -26.84
N CYS A 76 1.13 1.47 -27.28
CA CYS A 76 1.74 2.03 -28.49
C CYS A 76 1.99 1.01 -29.61
N GLY A 77 1.72 -0.27 -29.41
CA GLY A 77 1.89 -1.29 -30.44
C GLY A 77 3.34 -1.63 -30.79
N VAL A 78 4.33 -1.07 -30.08
CA VAL A 78 5.76 -1.34 -30.33
C VAL A 78 6.14 -2.72 -29.80
N ALA A 79 7.01 -3.42 -30.53
CA ALA A 79 7.57 -4.71 -30.11
C ALA A 79 8.44 -4.54 -28.87
N LEU A 80 8.16 -5.34 -27.84
CA LEU A 80 8.88 -5.31 -26.57
C LEU A 80 10.21 -6.04 -26.66
N HIS A 81 10.30 -7.09 -27.47
CA HIS A 81 11.56 -7.80 -27.77
C HIS A 81 12.37 -7.00 -28.80
N SER A 82 12.99 -5.91 -28.34
CA SER A 82 13.82 -5.02 -29.15
C SER A 82 15.08 -4.60 -28.38
N CYS A 83 16.16 -4.24 -29.09
CA CYS A 83 17.39 -3.79 -28.44
C CYS A 83 17.15 -2.58 -27.54
N ALA A 84 16.29 -1.64 -27.95
CA ALA A 84 15.95 -0.44 -27.17
C ALA A 84 15.35 -0.76 -25.79
N GLN A 85 14.80 -1.96 -25.62
CA GLN A 85 14.19 -2.44 -24.39
C GLN A 85 15.01 -3.42 -23.56
N CYS A 86 16.19 -3.76 -24.07
CA CYS A 86 17.10 -4.67 -23.41
C CYS A 86 17.83 -3.96 -22.25
N ALA A 87 18.06 -4.68 -21.15
CA ALA A 87 18.89 -4.25 -20.04
C ALA A 87 20.36 -4.09 -20.44
N HIS A 88 20.83 -4.86 -21.43
CA HIS A 88 22.22 -4.86 -21.91
C HIS A 88 22.50 -3.85 -23.03
N PHE A 89 21.52 -3.05 -23.42
CA PHE A 89 21.72 -2.03 -24.44
C PHE A 89 22.57 -0.89 -23.90
N ASP A 90 23.70 -0.67 -24.57
CA ASP A 90 24.70 0.32 -24.17
C ASP A 90 25.35 0.92 -25.43
N SER A 91 25.09 2.20 -25.69
CA SER A 91 25.59 2.89 -26.88
C SER A 91 27.11 3.06 -26.92
N SER A 92 27.81 2.86 -25.78
CA SER A 92 29.27 2.97 -25.69
C SER A 92 30.00 1.65 -26.00
N ALA A 93 29.27 0.53 -26.02
CA ALA A 93 29.81 -0.80 -26.25
C ALA A 93 29.84 -1.18 -27.75
N PRO A 94 30.70 -2.13 -28.17
CA PRO A 94 30.69 -2.65 -29.54
C PRO A 94 29.30 -3.20 -29.89
N PHE A 95 28.82 -2.87 -31.10
CA PHE A 95 27.47 -3.19 -31.59
C PHE A 95 26.30 -2.65 -30.73
N GLU A 96 26.58 -1.73 -29.82
CA GLU A 96 25.63 -1.10 -28.89
C GLU A 96 25.04 -2.09 -27.87
N CYS A 97 25.81 -3.11 -27.49
CA CYS A 97 25.41 -4.12 -26.51
C CYS A 97 26.59 -4.49 -25.59
N GLN A 98 26.32 -4.68 -24.31
CA GLN A 98 27.31 -5.16 -23.35
C GLN A 98 27.64 -6.65 -23.51
N GLN A 99 26.74 -7.42 -24.12
CA GLN A 99 26.96 -8.84 -24.42
C GLN A 99 27.69 -9.02 -25.76
N THR A 100 28.47 -10.09 -25.88
CA THR A 100 29.18 -10.46 -27.11
C THR A 100 28.21 -11.03 -28.15
N ILE A 101 27.73 -10.17 -29.06
CA ILE A 101 26.82 -10.57 -30.15
C ILE A 101 27.62 -10.84 -31.43
N PRO A 102 27.27 -11.86 -32.24
CA PRO A 102 27.98 -12.16 -33.50
C PRO A 102 27.82 -11.10 -34.59
N ALA A 103 26.70 -10.37 -34.62
CA ALA A 103 26.42 -9.34 -35.63
C ALA A 103 25.63 -8.16 -35.04
N ARG A 104 25.79 -6.97 -35.64
CA ARG A 104 25.03 -5.78 -35.25
C ARG A 104 23.56 -5.93 -35.64
N ILE A 105 22.67 -5.85 -34.65
CA ILE A 105 21.22 -5.84 -34.87
C ILE A 105 20.79 -4.41 -35.23
N SER A 106 20.11 -4.23 -36.36
CA SER A 106 19.53 -2.96 -36.81
C SER A 106 18.26 -3.25 -37.62
N PRO A 107 17.17 -2.48 -37.48
CA PRO A 107 16.97 -1.35 -36.56
C PRO A 107 16.79 -1.77 -35.10
N LYS A 108 17.15 -0.89 -34.14
CA LYS A 108 17.16 -1.18 -32.69
C LYS A 108 15.78 -1.15 -32.03
N ASP A 109 14.82 -0.48 -32.67
CA ASP A 109 13.44 -0.32 -32.20
C ASP A 109 12.47 -1.37 -32.78
N ALA A 110 12.95 -2.23 -33.68
CA ALA A 110 12.15 -3.32 -34.24
C ALA A 110 12.31 -4.62 -33.44
N ARG A 111 11.36 -5.54 -33.67
CA ARG A 111 11.43 -6.88 -33.11
C ARG A 111 12.73 -7.56 -33.56
N ASN A 112 13.45 -8.15 -32.61
CA ASN A 112 14.62 -8.97 -32.88
C ASN A 112 14.47 -10.34 -32.20
N GLU A 113 15.32 -11.29 -32.61
CA GLU A 113 15.32 -12.66 -32.09
C GLU A 113 16.59 -12.92 -31.28
N CYS A 114 17.13 -11.86 -30.64
CA CYS A 114 18.34 -11.96 -29.84
C CYS A 114 18.08 -12.86 -28.62
N GLN A 115 18.88 -13.91 -28.47
CA GLN A 115 18.78 -14.87 -27.36
C GLN A 115 19.25 -14.27 -26.02
N PHE A 116 20.11 -13.25 -26.06
CA PHE A 116 20.59 -12.53 -24.87
C PHE A 116 19.65 -11.40 -24.44
N PHE A 117 18.41 -11.37 -24.95
CA PHE A 117 17.46 -10.34 -24.58
C PHE A 117 17.02 -10.51 -23.13
N GLN A 118 17.13 -9.42 -22.37
CA GLN A 118 16.57 -9.32 -21.02
C GLN A 118 15.84 -7.99 -20.92
N PRO A 119 14.54 -7.95 -20.58
CA PRO A 119 13.84 -6.69 -20.46
C PRO A 119 14.40 -5.86 -19.30
N ARG A 120 14.53 -4.55 -19.52
CA ARG A 120 15.01 -3.63 -18.48
C ARG A 120 13.97 -3.48 -17.37
N THR A 121 14.30 -3.99 -16.18
CA THR A 121 13.51 -3.80 -14.96
C THR A 121 14.02 -2.59 -14.17
N THR A 122 13.10 -1.89 -13.53
CA THR A 122 13.40 -0.80 -12.58
C THR A 122 12.73 -1.10 -11.26
N VAL A 123 13.47 -0.97 -10.17
CA VAL A 123 12.93 -1.14 -8.81
C VAL A 123 12.34 0.20 -8.36
N GLU A 124 11.04 0.24 -8.07
CA GLU A 124 10.37 1.42 -7.55
C GLU A 124 9.84 1.18 -6.14
N ARG A 125 9.87 2.23 -5.31
CA ARG A 125 9.28 2.22 -3.97
C ARG A 125 7.76 2.23 -4.10
N GLU A 126 7.09 1.30 -3.44
CA GLU A 126 5.64 1.22 -3.36
C GLU A 126 5.11 2.39 -2.54
N THR A 127 4.73 3.47 -3.22
CA THR A 127 4.09 4.64 -2.58
C THR A 127 2.57 4.47 -2.44
N LYS A 128 2.01 3.38 -2.96
CA LYS A 128 0.61 3.03 -2.72
C LYS A 128 0.50 2.50 -1.30
N SER A 129 -0.21 3.24 -0.46
CA SER A 129 -0.63 2.79 0.86
C SER A 129 -1.51 1.55 0.71
N THR A 130 -0.90 0.36 0.74
CA THR A 130 -1.64 -0.84 1.07
C THR A 130 -2.18 -0.63 2.48
N PRO A 131 -3.51 -0.73 2.72
CA PRO A 131 -4.03 -0.65 4.07
C PRO A 131 -3.36 -1.77 4.85
N SER A 132 -2.47 -1.39 5.76
CA SER A 132 -1.77 -2.31 6.65
C SER A 132 -2.79 -3.28 7.23
N GLY A 133 -2.56 -4.57 7.02
CA GLY A 133 -3.39 -5.65 7.55
C GLY A 133 -3.63 -5.42 9.04
N GLY A 134 -4.84 -5.00 9.39
CA GLY A 134 -5.16 -4.47 10.71
C GLY A 134 -6.59 -3.95 10.77
N GLY A 135 -7.55 -4.78 10.34
CA GLY A 135 -8.98 -4.52 10.47
C GLY A 135 -9.50 -3.36 9.62
N ILE A 136 -10.79 -3.41 9.32
CA ILE A 136 -11.54 -2.32 8.69
C ILE A 136 -11.69 -1.19 9.73
N SER A 137 -10.60 -0.53 10.13
CA SER A 137 -10.69 0.75 10.80
C SER A 137 -10.77 1.82 9.72
N SER A 138 -11.87 2.58 9.73
CA SER A 138 -12.08 3.64 8.75
C SER A 138 -10.90 4.62 8.82
N ALA A 139 -10.48 5.20 7.70
CA ALA A 139 -9.39 6.19 7.66
C ALA A 139 -9.54 7.32 8.70
N LYS A 140 -10.78 7.60 9.14
CA LYS A 140 -11.09 8.54 10.22
C LYS A 140 -10.63 8.06 11.60
N GLN A 141 -10.80 6.78 11.92
CA GLN A 141 -10.34 6.20 13.19
C GLN A 141 -8.81 6.17 13.28
N ALA A 142 -8.14 5.81 12.17
CA ALA A 142 -6.68 5.87 12.10
C ALA A 142 -6.15 7.31 12.28
N PHE A 143 -6.90 8.32 11.81
CA PHE A 143 -6.57 9.72 12.04
C PHE A 143 -6.75 10.14 13.50
N ASP A 144 -7.88 9.81 14.13
CA ASP A 144 -8.16 10.19 15.52
C ASP A 144 -7.17 9.56 16.52
N ASP A 145 -6.64 8.37 16.24
CA ASP A 145 -5.67 7.69 17.10
C ASP A 145 -4.26 8.30 17.05
N LEU A 146 -3.96 9.19 16.07
CA LEU A 146 -2.72 9.96 16.05
C LEU A 146 -2.70 11.12 17.06
N PHE A 147 -3.88 11.58 17.49
CA PHE A 147 -4.04 12.75 18.35
C PHE A 147 -4.51 12.40 19.78
N LYS A 148 -4.53 11.11 20.14
CA LYS A 148 -4.88 10.61 21.49
C LYS A 148 -3.66 10.29 22.35
#